data_AF-A0A2V8PT53-F1
#
_entry.id   AF-A0A2V8PT53-F1
#
_cell.length_a   1.000
_cell.length_b   1.000
_cell.length_c   1.000
_cell.angle_alpha   90.00
_cell.angle_beta   90.00
_cell.angle_gamma   90.00
#
_symmetry.space_group_name_H-M   'P 1'
#
loop_
_entity.id
_entity.type
_entity.pdbx_description
1 polymer ?
#
loop_
_entity_poly.entity_id
_entity_poly.type
_entity_poly.pdbx_seq_one_letter_code
_entity_poly.pdbx_strand_id
1 'polypeptide(L)'
;ICIVFVPMFFLSGVSRYLFVPLAEAVVFALLASYALTRTLVPTMVMWFYKNKPYRGEAPNPATAKPWVRPFVKLANRFDKAFERLKEAYGNLLGKIMERRAAFVIGFLSFCVASWLLVPFLGQNFFPAVDAGQFRLHVRASTGTRIEQTAKLVDEVEAYIRSQIPAKELAGILDNMGLPVSGINLSYNDSGISGPADADIQVSLQPNHKPTADYVRNLRLSLNRQFPGVTFYFLPADIVSETINFGLPAPFDIQVVGRNQAANQQVANAIAQKVRRVRGAVDVRVQQPNDLQRIEFDVDRTKAMELGLSERDVAGSVL
;
A
#
# COMPACT_ATOMS: atom_id res chain seq x y z
N ILE A 1 -19.05 -23.28 -0.41
CA ILE A 1 -18.23 -22.12 -0.78
C ILE A 1 -18.31 -21.02 0.29
N CYS A 2 -19.50 -20.58 0.72
CA CYS A 2 -19.63 -19.56 1.78
C CYS A 2 -18.89 -19.90 3.10
N ILE A 3 -18.82 -21.18 3.48
CA ILE A 3 -18.10 -21.61 4.69
C ILE A 3 -16.59 -21.27 4.68
N VAL A 4 -15.99 -21.15 3.49
CA VAL A 4 -14.57 -20.79 3.32
C VAL A 4 -14.32 -19.31 3.68
N PHE A 5 -15.37 -18.47 3.64
CA PHE A 5 -15.30 -17.06 4.01
C PHE A 5 -15.58 -16.80 5.50
N VAL A 6 -16.13 -17.78 6.23
CA VAL A 6 -16.44 -17.64 7.66
C VAL A 6 -15.21 -17.25 8.49
N PRO A 7 -14.01 -17.83 8.27
CA PRO A 7 -12.81 -17.41 8.98
C PRO A 7 -12.46 -15.93 8.84
N MET A 8 -12.84 -15.28 7.73
CA MET A 8 -12.54 -13.85 7.52
C MET A 8 -13.25 -12.95 8.53
N PHE A 9 -14.42 -13.37 9.05
CA PHE A 9 -15.14 -12.63 10.09
C PHE A 9 -14.44 -12.68 11.45
N PHE A 10 -13.48 -13.58 11.64
CA PHE A 10 -12.62 -13.63 12.83
C PHE A 10 -11.34 -12.79 12.69
N LEU A 11 -11.11 -12.16 11.53
CA LEU A 11 -10.01 -11.20 11.40
C LEU A 11 -10.25 -9.99 12.32
N SER A 12 -9.16 -9.52 12.93
CA SER A 12 -9.11 -8.35 13.80
C SER A 12 -8.22 -7.26 13.21
N GLY A 13 -8.36 -6.03 13.72
CA GLY A 13 -7.54 -4.89 13.29
C GLY A 13 -7.91 -4.36 11.90
N VAL A 14 -6.94 -3.73 11.24
CA VAL A 14 -7.12 -3.06 9.93
C VAL A 14 -7.57 -4.04 8.85
N SER A 15 -7.04 -5.27 8.84
CA SER A 15 -7.41 -6.31 7.88
C SER A 15 -8.91 -6.64 7.91
N ARG A 16 -9.57 -6.53 9.07
CA ARG A 16 -11.02 -6.75 9.20
C ARG A 16 -11.81 -5.77 8.34
N TYR A 17 -11.46 -4.49 8.39
CA TYR A 17 -12.18 -3.44 7.67
C TYR A 17 -12.06 -3.57 6.15
N LEU A 18 -10.98 -4.17 5.66
CA LEU A 18 -10.80 -4.41 4.22
C LEU A 18 -11.46 -5.72 3.76
N PHE A 19 -11.26 -6.82 4.49
CA PHE A 19 -11.65 -8.15 4.02
C PHE A 19 -13.09 -8.56 4.39
N VAL A 20 -13.66 -8.05 5.48
CA VAL A 20 -15.04 -8.41 5.87
C VAL A 20 -16.07 -7.90 4.87
N PRO A 21 -16.04 -6.64 4.39
CA PRO A 21 -16.99 -6.18 3.38
C PRO A 21 -16.89 -6.97 2.07
N LEU A 22 -15.67 -7.36 1.66
CA LEU A 22 -15.45 -8.23 0.50
C LEU A 22 -16.10 -9.61 0.70
N ALA A 23 -15.91 -10.21 1.88
CA ALA A 23 -16.50 -11.50 2.22
C ALA A 23 -18.03 -11.43 2.25
N GLU A 24 -18.61 -10.39 2.85
CA GLU A 24 -20.05 -10.15 2.89
C GLU A 24 -20.65 -10.05 1.49
N ALA A 25 -20.04 -9.23 0.61
CA ALA A 25 -20.49 -9.09 -0.77
C ALA A 25 -20.53 -10.42 -1.52
N VAL A 26 -19.48 -11.25 -1.38
CA VAL A 26 -19.41 -12.57 -2.02
C VAL A 26 -20.46 -13.52 -1.43
N VAL A 27 -20.61 -13.55 -0.11
CA VAL A 27 -21.58 -14.43 0.56
C VAL A 27 -23.01 -14.06 0.16
N PHE A 28 -23.37 -12.78 0.15
CA PHE A 28 -24.68 -12.32 -0.30
C PHE A 28 -24.93 -12.63 -1.76
N ALA A 29 -23.94 -12.42 -2.64
CA ALA A 29 -24.05 -12.77 -4.05
C ALA A 29 -24.26 -14.28 -4.26
N LEU A 30 -23.54 -15.13 -3.52
CA LEU A 30 -23.70 -16.59 -3.59
C LEU A 30 -25.06 -17.07 -3.06
N LEU A 31 -25.56 -16.47 -1.98
CA LEU A 31 -26.89 -16.79 -1.45
C LEU A 31 -28.00 -16.37 -2.43
N ALA A 32 -27.91 -15.17 -3.00
CA ALA A 32 -28.83 -14.72 -4.03
C ALA A 32 -28.77 -15.61 -5.28
N SER A 33 -27.56 -15.93 -5.76
CA SER A 33 -27.36 -16.83 -6.90
C SER A 33 -27.94 -18.23 -6.63
N TYR A 34 -27.75 -18.77 -5.42
CA TYR A 34 -28.33 -20.06 -5.02
C TYR A 34 -29.86 -20.03 -5.04
N ALA A 35 -30.46 -18.97 -4.49
CA ALA A 35 -31.91 -18.78 -4.51
C ALA A 35 -32.44 -18.71 -5.95
N LEU A 36 -31.84 -17.87 -6.80
CA LEU A 36 -32.22 -17.71 -8.21
C LEU A 36 -32.04 -19.00 -9.01
N THR A 37 -30.98 -19.78 -8.74
CA THR A 37 -30.73 -21.05 -9.42
C THR A 37 -31.79 -22.10 -9.09
N ARG A 38 -32.44 -22.02 -7.92
CA ARG A 38 -33.53 -22.94 -7.56
C ARG A 38 -34.92 -22.44 -7.97
N THR A 39 -35.15 -21.12 -8.03
CA THR A 39 -36.47 -20.56 -8.33
C THR A 39 -36.61 -20.14 -9.79
N LEU A 40 -35.73 -19.25 -10.23
CA LEU A 40 -35.81 -18.58 -11.52
C LEU A 40 -35.29 -19.48 -12.65
N VAL A 41 -34.13 -20.11 -12.47
CA VAL A 41 -33.50 -20.92 -13.53
C VAL A 41 -34.40 -22.08 -14.00
N PRO A 42 -35.01 -22.90 -13.12
CA PRO A 42 -35.89 -23.99 -13.57
C PRO A 42 -37.14 -23.46 -14.28
N THR A 43 -37.70 -22.35 -13.79
CA THR A 43 -38.85 -21.68 -14.41
C THR A 43 -38.51 -21.17 -15.81
N MET A 44 -37.36 -20.51 -15.96
CA MET A 44 -36.87 -20.04 -17.25
C MET A 44 -36.59 -21.21 -18.20
N VAL A 45 -35.95 -22.29 -17.74
CA VAL A 45 -35.72 -23.49 -18.56
C VAL A 45 -37.03 -24.09 -19.03
N MET A 46 -38.01 -24.27 -18.13
CA MET A 46 -39.34 -24.78 -18.52
C MET A 46 -40.02 -23.89 -19.57
N TRP A 47 -39.92 -22.56 -19.44
CA TRP A 47 -40.55 -21.64 -20.38
C TRP A 47 -39.84 -21.61 -21.74
N PHE A 48 -38.50 -21.54 -21.76
CA PHE A 48 -37.71 -21.50 -23.00
C PHE A 48 -37.66 -22.83 -23.75
N TYR A 49 -37.72 -23.97 -23.05
CA TYR A 49 -37.65 -25.30 -23.67
C TYR A 49 -39.02 -25.93 -23.97
N LYS A 50 -40.14 -25.27 -23.61
CA LYS A 50 -41.51 -25.80 -23.77
C LYS A 50 -41.85 -26.30 -25.18
N ASN A 51 -41.23 -25.73 -26.22
CA ASN A 51 -41.54 -26.01 -27.62
C ASN A 51 -40.39 -26.70 -28.39
N LYS A 52 -39.39 -27.27 -27.69
CA LYS A 52 -38.33 -28.05 -28.34
C LYS A 52 -38.58 -29.55 -28.15
N PRO A 53 -38.57 -30.37 -29.23
CA PRO A 53 -38.73 -31.80 -29.11
C PRO A 53 -37.60 -32.38 -28.26
N TYR A 54 -37.94 -33.19 -27.27
CA TYR A 54 -37.02 -34.01 -26.49
C TYR A 54 -36.38 -35.06 -27.43
N ARG A 55 -35.26 -34.71 -28.07
CA ARG A 55 -34.41 -35.70 -28.74
C ARG A 55 -32.96 -35.39 -28.40
N GLY A 56 -32.32 -36.34 -27.74
CA GLY A 56 -30.88 -36.34 -27.45
C GLY A 56 -30.00 -36.59 -28.68
N GLU A 57 -30.46 -36.22 -29.88
CA GLU A 57 -29.73 -36.33 -31.12
C GLU A 57 -29.32 -34.93 -31.59
N ALA A 58 -28.02 -34.76 -31.86
CA ALA A 58 -27.47 -33.51 -32.36
C ALA A 58 -28.27 -33.01 -33.58
N PRO A 59 -28.67 -31.72 -33.62
CA PRO A 59 -29.53 -31.21 -34.67
C PRO A 59 -28.91 -31.44 -36.05
N ASN A 60 -29.62 -32.21 -36.87
CA ASN A 60 -29.18 -32.54 -38.21
C ASN A 60 -29.19 -31.25 -39.06
N PRO A 61 -28.06 -30.81 -39.66
CA PRO A 61 -27.97 -29.53 -40.37
C PRO A 61 -28.87 -29.43 -41.61
N ALA A 62 -29.49 -30.55 -42.02
CA ALA A 62 -30.44 -30.65 -43.12
C ALA A 62 -31.86 -30.14 -42.77
N THR A 63 -32.28 -30.18 -41.50
CA THR A 63 -33.62 -29.80 -41.03
C THR A 63 -33.69 -28.41 -40.39
N ALA A 64 -32.56 -27.70 -40.26
CA ALA A 64 -32.50 -26.36 -39.68
C ALA A 64 -32.77 -25.25 -40.73
N LYS A 65 -33.50 -24.19 -40.32
CA LYS A 65 -33.75 -22.99 -41.14
C LYS A 65 -32.43 -22.43 -41.71
N PRO A 66 -32.39 -21.93 -42.96
CA PRO A 66 -31.16 -21.61 -43.68
C PRO A 66 -30.23 -20.62 -42.95
N TRP A 67 -30.80 -19.66 -42.20
CA TRP A 67 -30.05 -18.68 -41.41
C TRP A 67 -29.37 -19.25 -40.15
N VAL A 68 -29.83 -20.40 -39.63
CA VAL A 68 -29.31 -21.01 -38.38
C VAL A 68 -28.30 -22.13 -38.66
N ARG A 69 -28.19 -22.59 -39.92
CA ARG A 69 -27.25 -23.60 -40.38
C ARG A 69 -25.78 -23.38 -39.98
N PRO A 70 -25.20 -22.16 -40.06
CA PRO A 70 -23.81 -21.95 -39.64
C PRO A 70 -23.62 -22.18 -38.13
N PHE A 71 -24.58 -21.72 -37.30
CA PHE A 71 -24.55 -21.94 -35.85
C PHE A 71 -24.69 -23.42 -35.48
N VAL A 72 -25.57 -24.16 -36.16
CA VAL A 72 -25.73 -25.61 -35.96
C VAL A 72 -24.47 -26.39 -36.35
N LYS A 73 -23.79 -26.00 -37.44
CA LYS A 73 -22.51 -26.61 -37.82
C LYS A 73 -21.41 -26.33 -36.79
N LEU A 74 -21.37 -25.13 -36.22
CA LEU A 74 -20.41 -24.78 -35.16
C LEU A 74 -20.68 -25.59 -33.88
N ALA A 75 -21.95 -25.67 -33.45
CA ALA A 75 -22.37 -26.48 -32.31
C ALA A 75 -22.01 -27.96 -32.51
N ASN A 76 -22.31 -28.56 -33.66
CA ASN A 76 -21.97 -29.96 -33.94
C ASN A 76 -20.46 -30.22 -33.99
N ARG A 77 -19.64 -29.24 -34.41
CA ARG A 77 -18.17 -29.34 -34.34
C ARG A 77 -17.67 -29.26 -32.90
N PHE A 78 -18.28 -28.39 -32.10
CA PHE A 78 -18.01 -28.29 -30.67
C PHE A 78 -18.38 -29.59 -29.94
N ASP A 79 -19.57 -30.15 -30.19
CA ASP A 79 -20.01 -31.42 -29.58
C ASP A 79 -19.05 -32.56 -29.90
N LYS A 80 -18.61 -32.68 -31.16
CA LYS A 80 -17.61 -33.69 -31.55
C LYS A 80 -16.25 -33.45 -30.88
N ALA A 81 -15.83 -32.21 -30.70
CA ALA A 81 -14.58 -31.89 -30.00
C ALA A 81 -14.71 -32.18 -28.49
N PHE A 82 -15.87 -31.89 -27.91
CA PHE A 82 -16.19 -32.13 -26.51
C PHE A 82 -16.26 -33.63 -26.19
N GLU A 83 -16.91 -34.43 -27.04
CA GLU A 83 -16.93 -35.89 -26.85
C GLU A 83 -15.53 -36.50 -26.97
N ARG A 84 -14.68 -36.03 -27.90
CA ARG A 84 -13.27 -36.46 -27.93
C ARG A 84 -12.51 -36.08 -26.67
N LEU A 85 -12.75 -34.88 -26.12
CA LEU A 85 -12.13 -34.43 -24.88
C LEU A 85 -12.57 -35.31 -23.71
N LYS A 86 -13.86 -35.65 -23.65
CA LYS A 86 -14.45 -36.52 -22.63
C LYS A 86 -13.91 -37.95 -22.70
N GLU A 87 -13.81 -38.52 -23.92
CA GLU A 87 -13.20 -39.82 -24.14
C GLU A 87 -11.70 -39.82 -23.77
N ALA A 88 -10.96 -38.78 -24.19
CA ALA A 88 -9.55 -38.63 -23.83
C ALA A 88 -9.35 -38.51 -22.31
N TYR A 89 -10.19 -37.72 -21.63
CA TYR A 89 -10.19 -37.57 -20.18
C TYR A 89 -10.51 -38.91 -19.50
N GLY A 90 -11.54 -39.62 -19.96
CA GLY A 90 -11.91 -40.94 -19.43
C GLY A 90 -10.79 -41.98 -19.59
N ASN A 91 -10.15 -42.02 -20.77
CA ASN A 91 -9.02 -42.90 -21.04
C ASN A 91 -7.79 -42.56 -20.19
N LEU A 92 -7.51 -41.27 -19.99
CA LEU A 92 -6.42 -40.81 -19.12
C LEU A 92 -6.69 -41.19 -17.66
N LEU A 93 -7.92 -40.99 -17.18
CA LEU A 93 -8.34 -41.34 -15.84
C LEU A 93 -8.22 -42.86 -15.62
N GLY A 94 -8.66 -43.67 -16.57
CA GLY A 94 -8.50 -45.13 -16.54
C GLY A 94 -7.04 -45.54 -16.38
N LYS A 95 -6.14 -45.00 -17.21
CA LYS A 95 -4.69 -45.26 -17.13
C LYS A 95 -4.07 -44.83 -15.80
N ILE A 96 -4.53 -43.71 -15.24
CA ILE A 96 -4.08 -43.21 -13.94
C ILE A 96 -4.55 -44.12 -12.80
N MET A 97 -5.79 -44.60 -12.85
CA MET A 97 -6.34 -45.51 -11.84
C MET A 97 -5.65 -46.87 -11.83
N GLU A 98 -5.28 -47.40 -13.00
CA GLU A 98 -4.46 -48.63 -13.10
C GLU A 98 -3.08 -48.48 -12.43
N ARG A 99 -2.52 -47.26 -12.46
CA ARG A 99 -1.21 -46.92 -11.87
C ARG A 99 -1.33 -46.01 -10.65
N ARG A 100 -2.30 -46.29 -9.77
CA ARG A 100 -2.61 -45.45 -8.60
C ARG A 100 -1.39 -45.06 -7.76
N ALA A 101 -0.43 -45.98 -7.54
CA ALA A 101 0.75 -45.71 -6.72
C ALA A 101 1.69 -44.69 -7.39
N ALA A 102 1.93 -44.83 -8.69
CA ALA A 102 2.74 -43.88 -9.45
C ALA A 102 2.09 -42.49 -9.48
N PHE A 103 0.76 -42.43 -9.59
CA PHE A 103 0.02 -41.17 -9.51
C PHE A 103 0.15 -40.52 -8.13
N VAL A 104 -0.04 -41.26 -7.03
CA VAL A 104 0.11 -40.72 -5.68
C VAL A 104 1.53 -40.19 -5.45
N ILE A 105 2.56 -40.94 -5.87
CA ILE A 105 3.96 -40.50 -5.76
C ILE A 105 4.20 -39.23 -6.60
N GLY A 106 3.71 -39.20 -7.84
CA GLY A 106 3.80 -38.03 -8.71
C GLY A 106 3.11 -36.81 -8.10
N PHE A 107 1.89 -36.96 -7.58
CA PHE A 107 1.14 -35.89 -6.93
C PHE A 107 1.85 -35.38 -5.67
N LEU A 108 2.31 -36.27 -4.79
CA LEU A 108 3.06 -35.87 -3.59
C LEU A 108 4.37 -35.19 -3.96
N SER A 109 5.09 -35.68 -4.97
CA SER A 109 6.32 -35.04 -5.46
C SER A 109 6.04 -33.63 -5.99
N PHE A 110 4.91 -33.42 -6.67
CA PHE A 110 4.48 -32.10 -7.13
C PHE A 110 4.10 -31.18 -5.96
N CYS A 111 3.41 -31.68 -4.94
CA CYS A 111 3.11 -30.92 -3.73
C CYS A 111 4.39 -30.48 -3.00
N VAL A 112 5.36 -31.39 -2.82
CA VAL A 112 6.66 -31.08 -2.21
C VAL A 112 7.45 -30.08 -3.06
N ALA A 113 7.48 -30.27 -4.37
CA ALA A 113 8.12 -29.33 -5.29
C ALA A 113 7.48 -27.93 -5.23
N SER A 114 6.17 -27.86 -5.08
CA SER A 114 5.46 -26.58 -4.88
C SER A 114 5.82 -25.94 -3.53
N TRP A 115 5.98 -26.73 -2.46
CA TRP A 115 6.43 -26.21 -1.17
C TRP A 115 7.87 -25.67 -1.19
N LEU A 116 8.74 -26.24 -2.02
CA LEU A 116 10.10 -25.71 -2.21
C LEU A 116 10.12 -24.29 -2.80
N LEU A 117 9.00 -23.81 -3.36
CA LEU A 117 8.87 -22.43 -3.85
C LEU A 117 8.54 -21.42 -2.73
N VAL A 118 8.05 -21.87 -1.57
CA VAL A 118 7.67 -21.00 -0.45
C VAL A 118 8.80 -20.07 0.01
N PRO A 119 10.07 -20.50 0.21
CA PRO A 119 11.14 -19.58 0.63
C PRO A 119 11.51 -18.53 -0.43
N PHE A 120 11.09 -18.69 -1.68
CA PHE A 120 11.32 -17.72 -2.74
C PHE A 120 10.20 -16.68 -2.86
N LEU A 121 9.08 -16.87 -2.15
CA LEU A 121 7.99 -15.91 -2.11
C LEU A 121 8.33 -14.76 -1.15
N GLY A 122 8.35 -13.54 -1.68
CA GLY A 122 8.39 -12.35 -0.85
C GLY A 122 7.13 -12.21 0.00
N GLN A 123 7.28 -11.59 1.17
CA GLN A 123 6.16 -11.27 2.05
C GLN A 123 5.88 -9.79 1.97
N ASN A 124 4.69 -9.43 1.49
CA ASN A 124 4.17 -8.07 1.55
C ASN A 124 2.91 -8.10 2.41
N PHE A 125 2.75 -7.13 3.30
CA PHE A 125 1.52 -7.00 4.07
C PHE A 125 0.35 -6.63 3.15
N PHE A 126 0.57 -5.69 2.22
CA PHE A 126 -0.32 -5.34 1.13
C PHE A 126 0.47 -5.02 -0.15
N PRO A 127 -0.11 -5.24 -1.34
CA PRO A 127 0.52 -4.80 -2.59
C PRO A 127 0.55 -3.27 -2.65
N ALA A 128 1.62 -2.72 -3.26
CA ALA A 128 1.68 -1.29 -3.53
C ALA A 128 0.59 -0.93 -4.56
N VAL A 129 -0.31 -0.04 -4.18
CA VAL A 129 -1.33 0.52 -5.07
C VAL A 129 -0.84 1.89 -5.54
N ASP A 130 -0.88 2.12 -6.85
CA ASP A 130 -0.58 3.44 -7.37
C ASP A 130 -1.82 4.33 -7.23
N ALA A 131 -1.78 5.23 -6.25
CA ALA A 131 -2.84 6.20 -6.00
C ALA A 131 -2.69 7.49 -6.82
N GLY A 132 -1.67 7.60 -7.68
CA GLY A 132 -1.38 8.81 -8.45
C GLY A 132 -0.97 10.00 -7.58
N GLN A 133 -0.40 9.74 -6.39
CA GLN A 133 0.10 10.79 -5.50
C GLN A 133 1.24 10.26 -4.64
N PHE A 134 2.12 11.17 -4.21
CA PHE A 134 3.15 10.88 -3.22
C PHE A 134 3.34 12.07 -2.29
N ARG A 135 3.82 11.79 -1.08
CA ARG A 135 4.10 12.80 -0.06
C ARG A 135 5.59 12.73 0.28
N LEU A 136 6.24 13.87 0.20
CA LEU A 136 7.65 14.05 0.49
C LEU A 136 7.78 14.93 1.72
N HIS A 137 8.40 14.41 2.77
CA HIS A 137 8.81 15.23 3.89
C HIS A 137 10.20 15.81 3.62
N VAL A 138 10.34 17.09 3.90
CA VAL A 138 11.56 17.88 3.79
C VAL A 138 11.92 18.37 5.19
N ARG A 139 13.10 18.03 5.66
CA ARG A 139 13.66 18.51 6.91
C ARG A 139 14.95 19.27 6.66
N ALA A 140 14.90 20.59 6.86
CA ALA A 140 16.06 21.46 6.85
C ALA A 140 16.91 21.27 8.12
N SER A 141 18.07 21.91 8.17
CA SER A 141 18.89 21.97 9.39
C SER A 141 18.08 22.48 10.58
N THR A 142 18.31 21.89 11.75
CA THR A 142 17.57 22.25 12.96
C THR A 142 17.83 23.71 13.35
N GLY A 143 16.76 24.46 13.65
CA GLY A 143 16.83 25.89 13.94
C GLY A 143 16.69 26.81 12.72
N THR A 144 16.53 26.26 11.50
CA THR A 144 16.19 27.06 10.32
C THR A 144 14.88 27.82 10.54
N ARG A 145 14.90 29.12 10.22
CA ARG A 145 13.70 29.97 10.31
C ARG A 145 12.70 29.60 9.20
N ILE A 146 11.41 29.78 9.49
CA ILE A 146 10.33 29.39 8.57
C ILE A 146 10.44 30.05 7.19
N GLU A 147 10.95 31.28 7.11
CA GLU A 147 11.12 32.00 5.84
C GLU A 147 12.24 31.38 4.98
N GLN A 148 13.24 30.77 5.60
CA GLN A 148 14.30 30.05 4.90
C GLN A 148 13.83 28.65 4.50
N THR A 149 13.04 28.00 5.35
CA THR A 149 12.36 26.74 4.99
C THR A 149 11.45 26.95 3.78
N ALA A 150 10.70 28.06 3.73
CA ALA A 150 9.85 28.39 2.58
C ALA A 150 10.62 28.51 1.28
N LYS A 151 11.74 29.26 1.28
CA LYS A 151 12.62 29.36 0.10
C LYS A 151 13.17 28.01 -0.32
N LEU A 152 13.58 27.17 0.64
CA LEU A 152 14.06 25.83 0.34
C LEU A 152 12.97 24.95 -0.28
N VAL A 153 11.75 25.02 0.24
CA VAL A 153 10.60 24.29 -0.29
C VAL A 153 10.25 24.76 -1.70
N ASP A 154 10.27 26.07 -1.99
CA ASP A 154 10.07 26.61 -3.34
C ASP A 154 11.11 26.07 -4.34
N GLU A 155 12.39 25.98 -3.92
CA GLU A 155 13.46 25.40 -4.75
C GLU A 155 13.26 23.90 -5.00
N VAL A 156 12.82 23.16 -3.98
CA VAL A 156 12.49 21.73 -4.08
C VAL A 156 11.28 21.53 -4.99
N GLU A 157 10.24 22.36 -4.87
CA GLU A 157 9.05 22.33 -5.71
C GLU A 157 9.40 22.59 -7.18
N ALA A 158 10.18 23.63 -7.45
CA ALA A 158 10.67 23.94 -8.79
C ALA A 158 11.48 22.78 -9.39
N TYR A 159 12.30 22.12 -8.56
CA TYR A 159 13.02 20.93 -8.96
C TYR A 159 12.10 19.75 -9.30
N ILE A 160 11.08 19.47 -8.47
CA ILE A 160 10.08 18.43 -8.74
C ILE A 160 9.36 18.70 -10.06
N ARG A 161 8.96 19.95 -10.31
CA ARG A 161 8.33 20.38 -11.58
C ARG A 161 9.24 20.20 -12.79
N SER A 162 10.56 20.24 -12.61
CA SER A 162 11.52 19.95 -13.70
C SER A 162 11.64 18.45 -14.01
N GLN A 163 11.38 17.58 -13.04
CA GLN A 163 11.52 16.13 -13.17
C GLN A 163 10.22 15.47 -13.66
N ILE A 164 9.06 16.02 -13.30
CA ILE A 164 7.75 15.49 -13.66
C ILE A 164 7.18 16.31 -14.83
N PRO A 165 6.81 15.67 -15.95
CA PRO A 165 6.21 16.40 -17.08
C PRO A 165 4.96 17.18 -16.64
N ALA A 166 4.84 18.44 -17.07
CA ALA A 166 3.71 19.30 -16.71
C ALA A 166 2.33 18.74 -17.10
N LYS A 167 2.27 17.81 -18.07
CA LYS A 167 1.04 17.11 -18.46
C LYS A 167 0.61 16.02 -17.48
N GLU A 168 1.54 15.49 -16.70
CA GLU A 168 1.31 14.43 -15.71
C GLU A 168 1.16 14.99 -14.29
N LEU A 169 1.52 16.25 -14.06
CA LEU A 169 1.39 16.91 -12.76
C LEU A 169 -0.01 17.55 -12.63
N ALA A 170 -0.77 17.15 -11.61
CA ALA A 170 -2.07 17.74 -11.31
C ALA A 170 -1.95 18.92 -10.32
N GLY A 171 -1.11 18.78 -9.30
CA GLY A 171 -0.90 19.83 -8.29
C GLY A 171 0.21 19.48 -7.30
N ILE A 172 0.70 20.50 -6.62
CA ILE A 172 1.62 20.37 -5.48
C ILE A 172 1.03 21.22 -4.34
N LEU A 173 1.04 20.66 -3.13
CA LEU A 173 0.60 21.30 -1.90
C LEU A 173 1.72 21.23 -0.87
N ASP A 174 2.16 22.39 -0.40
CA ASP A 174 3.24 22.51 0.57
C ASP A 174 2.70 22.95 1.93
N ASN A 175 2.94 22.13 2.95
CA ASN A 175 2.60 22.42 4.33
C ASN A 175 3.91 22.59 5.12
N MET A 176 4.17 23.80 5.60
CA MET A 176 5.45 24.13 6.25
C MET A 176 5.28 24.45 7.72
N GLY A 177 6.22 23.98 8.53
CA GLY A 177 6.23 24.19 9.97
C GLY A 177 5.11 23.45 10.68
N LEU A 178 4.78 23.93 11.88
CA LEU A 178 3.76 23.31 12.72
C LEU A 178 2.35 23.78 12.32
N PRO A 179 1.37 22.87 12.21
CA PRO A 179 -0.02 23.25 11.98
C PRO A 179 -0.55 24.07 13.16
N VAL A 180 -1.37 25.09 12.86
CA VAL A 180 -1.95 26.00 13.85
C VAL A 180 -2.86 25.26 14.85
N SER A 181 -3.54 24.21 14.39
CA SER A 181 -4.43 23.40 15.22
C SER A 181 -3.66 22.28 15.93
N GLY A 182 -3.74 22.23 17.27
CA GLY A 182 -3.20 21.12 18.06
C GLY A 182 -3.85 19.77 17.71
N ILE A 183 -5.09 19.77 17.20
CA ILE A 183 -5.74 18.56 16.67
C ILE A 183 -4.99 18.08 15.43
N ASN A 184 -4.74 18.98 14.47
CA ASN A 184 -4.00 18.63 13.25
C ASN A 184 -2.57 18.18 13.56
N LEU A 185 -1.92 18.78 14.57
CA LEU A 185 -0.60 18.34 15.02
C LEU A 185 -0.64 16.92 15.59
N SER A 186 -1.67 16.58 16.35
CA SER A 186 -1.80 15.25 16.98
C SER A 186 -2.10 14.14 15.98
N TYR A 187 -2.72 14.46 14.86
CA TYR A 187 -3.00 13.53 13.76
C TYR A 187 -1.98 13.60 12.62
N ASN A 188 -0.94 14.44 12.74
CA ASN A 188 0.13 14.49 11.77
C ASN A 188 1.07 13.30 11.98
N ASP A 189 1.20 12.46 10.97
CA ASP A 189 2.01 11.25 10.95
C ASP A 189 3.40 11.47 10.32
N SER A 190 3.66 12.62 9.70
CA SER A 190 4.95 12.92 9.06
C SER A 190 6.06 13.24 10.06
N GLY A 191 5.66 13.54 11.31
CA GLY A 191 6.55 13.75 12.45
C GLY A 191 7.29 15.08 12.37
N ILE A 192 6.54 16.12 12.01
CA ILE A 192 6.94 17.54 12.08
C ILE A 192 7.34 17.88 13.51
N SER A 193 8.50 18.52 13.65
CA SER A 193 9.11 18.87 14.94
C SER A 193 9.28 20.38 15.13
N GLY A 194 9.17 21.19 14.06
CA GLY A 194 9.37 22.63 14.15
C GLY A 194 9.31 23.33 12.79
N PRO A 195 9.74 24.61 12.73
CA PRO A 195 9.68 25.43 11.52
C PRO A 195 10.64 25.00 10.40
N ALA A 196 11.58 24.09 10.70
CA ALA A 196 12.52 23.53 9.73
C ALA A 196 11.93 22.36 8.91
N ASP A 197 10.74 21.88 9.27
CA ASP A 197 10.09 20.73 8.64
C ASP A 197 8.97 21.19 7.69
N ALA A 198 8.79 20.46 6.60
CA ALA A 198 7.70 20.68 5.64
C ALA A 198 7.26 19.37 4.99
N ASP A 199 5.97 19.27 4.67
CA ASP A 199 5.38 18.19 3.87
C ASP A 199 4.94 18.73 2.51
N ILE A 200 5.52 18.16 1.45
CA ILE A 200 5.18 18.44 0.05
C ILE A 200 4.32 17.27 -0.46
N GLN A 201 3.06 17.52 -0.76
CA GLN A 201 2.17 16.54 -1.37
C GLN A 201 2.02 16.80 -2.85
N VAL A 202 2.36 15.81 -3.66
CA VAL A 202 2.31 15.89 -5.13
C VAL A 202 1.22 14.97 -5.64
N SER A 203 0.30 15.53 -6.42
CA SER A 203 -0.77 14.79 -7.10
C SER A 203 -0.51 14.73 -8.60
N LEU A 204 -0.72 13.56 -9.18
CA LEU A 204 -0.51 13.25 -10.59
C LEU A 204 -1.84 13.10 -11.33
N GLN A 205 -1.83 13.36 -12.63
CA GLN A 205 -2.96 13.17 -13.53
C GLN A 205 -3.19 11.69 -13.82
N PRO A 206 -4.42 11.21 -14.11
CA PRO A 206 -4.72 9.78 -14.30
C PRO A 206 -3.89 9.04 -15.35
N ASN A 207 -3.32 9.74 -16.33
CA ASN A 207 -2.48 9.16 -17.39
C ASN A 207 -0.98 9.40 -17.12
N HIS A 208 -0.55 9.15 -15.89
CA HIS A 208 0.83 9.33 -15.45
C HIS A 208 1.64 8.04 -15.57
N LYS A 209 2.97 8.16 -15.61
CA LYS A 209 3.87 7.01 -15.39
C LYS A 209 3.79 6.55 -13.94
N PRO A 210 4.11 5.28 -13.64
CA PRO A 210 4.02 4.74 -12.28
C PRO A 210 4.66 5.67 -11.23
N THR A 211 3.90 6.04 -10.19
CA THR A 211 4.35 6.98 -9.16
C THR A 211 5.66 6.51 -8.50
N ALA A 212 5.81 5.20 -8.33
CA ALA A 212 7.01 4.58 -7.78
C ALA A 212 8.29 4.91 -8.57
N ASP A 213 8.20 5.10 -9.89
CA ASP A 213 9.35 5.46 -10.71
C ASP A 213 9.78 6.90 -10.46
N TYR A 214 8.83 7.83 -10.32
CA TYR A 214 9.10 9.22 -9.94
C TYR A 214 9.72 9.31 -8.55
N VAL A 215 9.14 8.63 -7.55
CA VAL A 215 9.68 8.57 -6.19
C VAL A 215 11.10 8.02 -6.16
N ARG A 216 11.39 6.94 -6.91
CA ARG A 216 12.73 6.38 -7.00
C ARG A 216 13.74 7.36 -7.58
N ASN A 217 13.37 8.08 -8.64
CA ASN A 217 14.25 9.05 -9.29
C ASN A 217 14.49 10.27 -8.38
N LEU A 218 13.43 10.83 -7.80
CA LEU A 218 13.50 11.97 -6.87
C LEU A 218 14.33 11.63 -5.63
N ARG A 219 14.19 10.42 -5.07
CA ARG A 219 15.01 9.97 -3.93
C ARG A 219 16.52 10.02 -4.23
N LEU A 220 16.92 9.68 -5.45
CA LEU A 220 18.32 9.70 -5.85
C LEU A 220 18.82 11.10 -6.15
N SER A 221 17.96 11.97 -6.69
CA SER A 221 18.38 13.28 -7.19
C SER A 221 18.25 14.41 -6.17
N LEU A 222 17.20 14.42 -5.33
CA LEU A 222 16.99 15.43 -4.28
C LEU A 222 18.16 15.45 -3.29
N ASN A 223 18.58 14.28 -2.82
CA ASN A 223 19.72 14.15 -1.89
C ASN A 223 21.06 14.64 -2.48
N ARG A 224 21.18 14.67 -3.82
CA ARG A 224 22.38 15.21 -4.50
C ARG A 224 22.29 16.71 -4.72
N GLN A 225 21.10 17.21 -5.02
CA GLN A 225 20.85 18.61 -5.35
C GLN A 225 20.81 19.50 -4.10
N PHE A 226 20.29 18.98 -2.99
CA PHE A 226 20.10 19.71 -1.74
C PHE A 226 20.89 19.07 -0.59
N PRO A 227 22.22 19.27 -0.55
CA PRO A 227 23.04 18.71 0.52
C PRO A 227 22.67 19.35 1.87
N GLY A 228 22.63 18.53 2.92
CA GLY A 228 22.27 18.99 4.28
C GLY A 228 20.76 19.00 4.58
N VAL A 229 19.93 18.67 3.60
CA VAL A 229 18.48 18.51 3.77
C VAL A 229 18.15 17.02 3.84
N THR A 230 17.29 16.63 4.79
CA THR A 230 16.83 15.26 4.91
C THR A 230 15.49 15.10 4.19
N PHE A 231 15.45 14.19 3.22
CA PHE A 231 14.24 13.85 2.48
C PHE A 231 13.78 12.44 2.83
N TYR A 232 12.48 12.27 2.99
CA TYR A 232 11.87 10.94 3.07
C TYR A 232 10.46 10.93 2.51
N PHE A 233 10.14 9.82 1.86
CA PHE A 233 8.81 9.63 1.28
C PHE A 233 7.89 8.96 2.28
N LEU A 234 6.67 9.49 2.35
CA LEU A 234 5.61 9.03 3.23
C LEU A 234 4.50 8.36 2.40
N PRO A 235 3.69 7.49 3.03
CA PRO A 235 2.39 7.13 2.49
C PRO A 235 1.60 8.39 2.16
N ALA A 236 0.98 8.42 0.98
CA ALA A 236 0.24 9.57 0.49
C ALA A 236 -1.24 9.28 0.24
N ASP A 237 -1.62 8.00 0.32
CA ASP A 237 -2.97 7.54 0.13
C ASP A 237 -3.52 6.94 1.43
N ILE A 238 -4.82 7.14 1.64
CA ILE A 238 -5.52 6.72 2.86
C ILE A 238 -5.42 5.21 3.09
N VAL A 239 -5.27 4.42 2.02
CA VAL A 239 -5.15 2.96 2.12
C VAL A 239 -3.80 2.62 2.74
N SER A 240 -2.70 3.14 2.18
CA SER A 240 -1.35 2.96 2.72
C SER A 240 -1.18 3.53 4.14
N GLU A 241 -1.78 4.68 4.45
CA GLU A 241 -1.76 5.26 5.81
C GLU A 241 -2.49 4.37 6.83
N THR A 242 -3.68 3.89 6.47
CA THR A 242 -4.46 2.99 7.33
C THR A 242 -3.72 1.66 7.54
N ILE A 243 -3.09 1.15 6.47
CA ILE A 243 -2.29 -0.08 6.51
C ILE A 243 -1.06 0.07 7.42
N ASN A 244 -0.41 1.23 7.40
CA ASN A 244 0.73 1.53 8.26
C ASN A 244 0.33 1.94 9.68
N PHE A 245 -0.96 1.81 10.05
CA PHE A 245 -1.48 2.19 11.37
C PHE A 245 -1.22 3.67 11.73
N GLY A 246 -1.17 4.55 10.72
CA GLY A 246 -0.84 5.96 10.92
C GLY A 246 0.63 6.23 11.25
N LEU A 247 1.53 5.27 11.01
CA LEU A 247 2.98 5.48 11.16
C LEU A 247 3.58 6.07 9.87
N PRO A 248 4.61 6.95 9.98
CA PRO A 248 5.27 7.56 8.82
C PRO A 248 5.98 6.56 7.91
N ALA A 249 6.29 5.36 8.40
CA ALA A 249 7.01 4.34 7.66
C ALA A 249 6.45 2.95 7.96
N PRO A 250 6.49 2.01 6.99
CA PRO A 250 6.06 0.63 7.21
C PRO A 250 6.86 -0.11 8.30
N PHE A 251 8.11 0.31 8.53
CA PHE A 251 8.98 -0.20 9.57
C PHE A 251 9.35 0.93 10.52
N ASP A 252 8.88 0.84 11.77
CA ASP A 252 9.18 1.78 12.85
C ASP A 252 9.83 1.04 14.02
N ILE A 253 10.96 1.57 14.52
CA ILE A 253 11.69 0.98 15.65
C ILE A 253 11.71 1.99 16.79
N GLN A 254 10.94 1.71 17.84
CA GLN A 254 10.81 2.58 19.00
C GLN A 254 11.81 2.18 20.09
N VAL A 255 12.65 3.13 20.50
CA VAL A 255 13.61 2.97 21.60
C VAL A 255 13.09 3.71 22.81
N VAL A 256 12.71 2.97 23.85
CA VAL A 256 12.15 3.52 25.10
C VAL A 256 13.09 3.23 26.25
N GLY A 257 13.39 4.26 27.04
CA GLY A 257 14.26 4.16 28.20
C GLY A 257 14.27 5.46 29.01
N ARG A 258 14.75 5.39 30.25
CA ARG A 258 14.74 6.53 31.19
C ARG A 258 15.74 7.65 30.84
N ASN A 259 16.82 7.31 30.12
CA ASN A 259 17.87 8.25 29.77
C ASN A 259 17.78 8.60 28.28
N GLN A 260 17.30 9.80 27.96
CA GLN A 260 17.09 10.26 26.59
C GLN A 260 18.39 10.30 25.77
N ALA A 261 19.50 10.74 26.37
CA ALA A 261 20.80 10.80 25.69
C ALA A 261 21.32 9.39 25.33
N ALA A 262 21.18 8.43 26.25
CA ALA A 262 21.54 7.03 25.99
C ALA A 262 20.64 6.39 24.93
N ASN A 263 19.32 6.63 25.00
CA ASN A 263 18.37 6.14 24.00
C ASN A 263 18.73 6.64 22.60
N GLN A 264 19.13 7.91 22.47
CA GLN A 264 19.53 8.49 21.19
C GLN A 264 20.77 7.82 20.61
N GLN A 265 21.77 7.52 21.45
CA GLN A 265 22.97 6.79 21.01
C GLN A 265 22.61 5.40 20.49
N VAL A 266 21.71 4.69 21.19
CA VAL A 266 21.21 3.38 20.76
C VAL A 266 20.42 3.49 19.45
N ALA A 267 19.51 4.46 19.32
CA ALA A 267 18.74 4.70 18.11
C ALA A 267 19.64 4.99 16.90
N ASN A 268 20.66 5.83 17.08
CA ASN A 268 21.67 6.11 16.05
C ASN A 268 22.48 4.86 15.67
N ALA A 269 22.88 4.03 16.64
CA ALA A 269 23.60 2.79 16.39
C ALA A 269 22.73 1.78 15.62
N ILE A 270 21.43 1.68 15.94
CA ILE A 270 20.46 0.86 15.20
C ILE A 270 20.32 1.41 13.77
N ALA A 271 20.08 2.71 13.60
CA ALA A 271 19.95 3.33 12.29
C ALA A 271 21.17 3.08 11.40
N GLN A 272 22.39 3.18 11.94
CA GLN A 272 23.63 2.88 11.21
C GLN A 272 23.72 1.41 10.75
N LYS A 273 23.24 0.46 11.57
CA LYS A 273 23.19 -0.96 11.19
C LYS A 273 22.11 -1.20 10.13
N VAL A 274 20.93 -0.62 10.28
CA VAL A 274 19.81 -0.76 9.34
C VAL A 274 20.16 -0.17 7.97
N ARG A 275 20.92 0.93 7.91
CA ARG A 275 21.42 1.51 6.64
C ARG A 275 22.27 0.53 5.81
N ARG A 276 22.87 -0.49 6.43
CA ARG A 276 23.67 -1.52 5.72
C ARG A 276 22.83 -2.66 5.17
N VAL A 277 21.56 -2.75 5.56
CA VAL A 277 20.64 -3.80 5.07
C VAL A 277 20.27 -3.49 3.63
N ARG A 278 20.46 -4.48 2.75
CA ARG A 278 20.11 -4.34 1.32
C ARG A 278 18.60 -4.09 1.18
N GLY A 279 18.24 -3.00 0.49
CA GLY A 279 16.85 -2.60 0.28
C GLY A 279 16.31 -1.61 1.32
N ALA A 280 17.05 -1.33 2.40
CA ALA A 280 16.69 -0.26 3.31
C ALA A 280 16.90 1.11 2.63
N VAL A 281 15.85 1.93 2.63
CA VAL A 281 15.85 3.30 2.07
C VAL A 281 15.32 4.27 3.13
N ASP A 282 15.72 5.54 3.02
CA ASP A 282 15.21 6.64 3.85
C ASP A 282 15.32 6.41 5.38
N VAL A 283 16.38 5.69 5.80
CA VAL A 283 16.63 5.34 7.22
C VAL A 283 17.05 6.58 8.01
N ARG A 284 16.19 6.98 8.94
CA ARG A 284 16.32 8.19 9.75
C ARG A 284 15.98 7.94 11.21
N VAL A 285 16.48 8.82 12.07
CA VAL A 285 15.99 8.96 13.44
C VAL A 285 15.01 10.14 13.45
N GLN A 286 13.78 9.90 13.90
CA GLN A 286 12.69 10.86 13.71
C GLN A 286 12.86 12.15 14.53
N GLN A 287 13.42 12.06 15.74
CA GLN A 287 13.58 13.21 16.64
C GLN A 287 14.98 13.83 16.49
N PRO A 288 15.09 15.09 16.04
CA PRO A 288 16.34 15.83 16.09
C PRO A 288 16.68 16.24 17.54
N ASN A 289 17.97 16.36 17.85
CA ASN A 289 18.46 16.79 19.17
C ASN A 289 19.66 17.74 19.07
N ASP A 290 19.75 18.46 17.97
CA ASP A 290 20.86 19.34 17.59
C ASP A 290 20.46 20.83 17.59
N LEU A 291 19.30 21.16 18.16
CA LEU A 291 18.87 22.54 18.32
C LEU A 291 19.81 23.28 19.27
N GLN A 292 20.51 24.28 18.73
CA GLN A 292 21.33 25.19 19.53
C GLN A 292 20.43 26.04 20.42
N ARG A 293 20.78 26.13 21.70
CA ARG A 293 20.05 26.90 22.71
C ARG A 293 21.04 27.82 23.41
N ILE A 294 20.60 29.03 23.71
CA ILE A 294 21.33 29.96 24.57
C ILE A 294 20.75 29.80 25.96
N GLU A 295 21.58 29.38 26.91
CA GLU A 295 21.20 29.24 28.30
C GLU A 295 21.72 30.46 29.07
N PHE A 296 20.81 31.15 29.77
CA PHE A 296 21.13 32.29 30.61
C PHE A 296 21.18 31.83 32.06
N ASP A 297 22.39 31.71 32.61
CA ASP A 297 22.60 31.42 34.03
C ASP A 297 22.78 32.75 34.78
N VAL A 298 21.78 33.11 35.59
CA VAL A 298 21.78 34.37 36.34
C VAL A 298 22.39 34.14 37.71
N ASP A 299 23.52 34.80 37.97
CA ASP A 299 24.11 34.86 39.31
C ASP A 299 23.21 35.70 40.23
N ARG A 300 22.35 35.00 40.98
CA ARG A 300 21.40 35.60 41.93
C ARG A 300 22.09 36.51 42.94
N THR A 301 23.28 36.15 43.41
CA THR A 301 23.99 36.91 44.45
C THR A 301 24.43 38.25 43.92
N LYS A 302 25.03 38.29 42.72
CA LYS A 302 25.41 39.56 42.06
C LYS A 302 24.22 40.40 41.63
N ALA A 303 23.14 39.77 41.18
CA ALA A 303 21.91 40.48 40.83
C ALA A 303 21.35 41.24 42.05
N MET A 304 21.34 40.59 43.22
CA MET A 304 20.88 41.21 44.48
C MET A 304 21.74 42.39 44.94
N GLU A 305 23.06 42.35 44.75
CA GLU A 305 23.95 43.48 45.07
C GLU A 305 23.62 44.73 44.26
N LEU A 306 23.12 44.55 43.03
CA LEU A 306 22.66 45.62 42.15
C LEU A 306 21.18 46.00 42.36
N GLY A 307 20.50 45.38 43.34
CA GLY A 307 19.07 45.60 43.59
C GLY A 307 18.15 45.01 42.52
N LEU A 308 18.66 44.11 41.67
CA LEU A 308 17.92 43.46 40.60
C LEU A 308 17.44 42.08 41.03
N SER A 309 16.21 41.73 40.64
CA SER A 309 15.68 40.38 40.77
C SER A 309 15.92 39.57 39.50
N GLU A 310 15.86 38.24 39.58
CA GLU A 310 15.88 37.38 38.38
C GLU A 310 14.78 37.73 37.39
N ARG A 311 13.64 38.23 37.89
CA ARG A 311 12.53 38.67 37.04
C ARG A 311 12.91 39.90 36.21
N ASP A 312 13.69 40.83 36.76
CA ASP A 312 14.14 42.04 36.05
C ASP A 312 15.14 41.68 34.96
N VAL A 313 16.03 40.72 35.24
CA VAL A 313 16.97 40.17 34.26
C VAL A 313 16.21 39.43 33.15
N ALA A 314 15.30 38.53 33.51
CA ALA A 314 14.51 37.78 32.53
C ALA A 314 13.63 38.68 31.66
N GLY A 315 13.01 39.72 32.24
CA GLY A 315 12.17 40.68 31.53
C GLY A 315 12.94 41.62 30.59
N SER A 316 14.27 41.72 30.74
CA SER A 316 15.12 42.50 29.85
C SER A 316 15.67 41.69 28.67
N VAL A 317 15.64 40.35 28.74
CA VAL A 317 16.20 39.42 27.75
C VAL A 317 15.12 38.89 26.80
N LEU A 318 13.88 38.73 27.27
CA LEU A 318 12.71 38.29 26.48
C LEU A 318 12.10 39.44 25.66
#